data_AF-D3ICH8-F1
#
_entry.id   AF-D3ICH8-F1
#
_cell.length_a   1.000
_cell.length_b   1.000
_cell.length_c   1.000
_cell.angle_alpha   90.00
_cell.angle_beta   90.00
_cell.angle_gamma   90.00
#
_symmetry.space_group_name_H-M   'P 1'
#
loop_
_entity.id
_entity.type
_entity.pdbx_description
1 polymer ?
#
loop_
_entity_poly.entity_id
_entity_poly.type
_entity_poly.pdbx_seq_one_letter_code
_entity_poly.pdbx_strand_id
1 'polypeptide(L)'
;MVEADGKIEPSEVTMMAVELARFGVPKNQLKILLEASDNMEVSQALVLINEMDEERKKYVASYLGVIMVSDGDVNEQELVLWNLVTTLCSLPEMNITEAINNMKNL
;
A
#
# COMPACT_ATOMS: atom_id res chain seq x y z
N MET A 1 -7.42 2.21 1.13
CA MET A 1 -7.22 2.42 -0.32
C MET A 1 -8.07 1.42 -1.10
N VAL A 2 -7.86 0.11 -0.91
CA VAL A 2 -8.68 -0.96 -1.53
C VAL A 2 -10.18 -0.87 -1.25
N GLU A 3 -10.59 -0.29 -0.12
CA GLU A 3 -12.03 -0.12 0.17
C GLU A 3 -12.63 1.18 -0.40
N ALA A 4 -11.81 2.05 -1.01
CA ALA A 4 -12.22 3.43 -1.33
C ALA A 4 -13.21 3.53 -2.49
N ASP A 5 -13.24 2.55 -3.38
CA ASP A 5 -14.21 2.45 -4.48
C ASP A 5 -15.52 1.74 -4.06
N GLY A 6 -15.59 1.27 -2.80
CA GLY A 6 -16.73 0.54 -2.24
C GLY A 6 -16.80 -0.94 -2.64
N LYS A 7 -15.77 -1.48 -3.31
CA LYS A 7 -15.67 -2.90 -3.67
C LYS A 7 -14.35 -3.46 -3.13
N ILE A 8 -14.43 -4.57 -2.40
CA ILE A 8 -13.23 -5.24 -1.92
C ILE A 8 -13.00 -6.47 -2.80
N GLU A 9 -11.97 -6.41 -3.63
CA GLU A 9 -11.61 -7.55 -4.48
C GLU A 9 -10.72 -8.54 -3.68
N PRO A 10 -11.05 -9.85 -3.66
CA PRO A 10 -10.28 -10.83 -2.91
C PRO A 10 -8.80 -10.93 -3.33
N SER A 11 -8.50 -10.61 -4.59
CA SER A 11 -7.14 -10.57 -5.15
C SER A 11 -6.32 -9.44 -4.54
N GLU A 12 -6.88 -8.24 -4.39
CA GLU A 12 -6.23 -7.10 -3.75
C GLU A 12 -5.91 -7.37 -2.27
N VAL A 13 -6.87 -7.95 -1.54
CA VAL A 13 -6.69 -8.33 -0.13
C VAL A 13 -5.60 -9.40 0.00
N THR A 14 -5.57 -10.36 -0.92
CA THR A 14 -4.53 -11.40 -0.96
C THR A 14 -3.17 -10.77 -1.25
N MET A 15 -3.08 -9.84 -2.20
CA MET A 15 -1.85 -9.13 -2.54
C MET A 15 -1.34 -8.27 -1.39
N MET A 16 -2.23 -7.54 -0.70
CA MET A 16 -1.91 -6.79 0.51
C MET A 16 -1.23 -7.70 1.55
N ALA A 17 -1.81 -8.87 1.82
CA ALA A 17 -1.27 -9.84 2.76
C ALA A 17 0.08 -10.43 2.32
N VAL A 18 0.25 -10.74 1.04
CA VAL A 18 1.48 -11.35 0.49
C VAL A 18 2.63 -10.35 0.50
N GLU A 19 2.38 -9.12 0.06
CA GLU A 19 3.42 -8.11 -0.07
C GLU A 19 3.83 -7.52 1.29
N LEU A 20 2.94 -7.53 2.30
CA LEU A 20 3.31 -7.23 3.69
C LEU A 20 4.39 -8.16 4.23
N ALA A 21 4.44 -9.41 3.78
CA ALA A 21 5.48 -10.35 4.22
C ALA A 21 6.89 -9.90 3.81
N ARG A 22 7.02 -9.12 2.72
CA ARG A 22 8.31 -8.56 2.29
C ARG A 22 8.83 -7.48 3.23
N PHE A 23 7.95 -6.83 4.00
CA PHE A 23 8.34 -5.93 5.09
C PHE A 23 8.78 -6.68 6.36
N GLY A 24 8.96 -8.00 6.28
CA GLY A 24 9.36 -8.83 7.43
C GLY A 24 8.21 -9.17 8.38
N VAL A 25 6.96 -8.94 7.97
CA VAL A 25 5.77 -9.32 8.75
C VAL A 25 5.48 -10.82 8.55
N PRO A 26 5.68 -11.69 9.55
CA PRO A 26 5.33 -13.10 9.42
C PRO A 26 3.80 -13.27 9.38
N LYS A 27 3.32 -14.32 8.70
CA LYS A 27 1.88 -14.58 8.52
C LYS A 27 1.07 -14.61 9.82
N ASN A 28 1.68 -15.03 10.92
CA ASN A 28 1.02 -15.07 12.24
C ASN A 28 0.85 -13.68 12.90
N GLN A 29 1.58 -12.65 12.44
CA GLN A 29 1.44 -11.26 12.88
C GLN A 29 0.51 -10.45 12.00
N LEU A 30 0.26 -10.88 10.76
CA LEU A 30 -0.63 -10.19 9.83
C LEU A 30 -2.01 -9.90 10.43
N LYS A 31 -2.63 -10.92 11.04
CA LYS A 31 -3.95 -10.76 11.67
C LYS A 31 -3.93 -9.70 12.77
N ILE A 32 -2.88 -9.69 13.60
CA ILE A 32 -2.74 -8.74 14.72
C ILE A 32 -2.56 -7.31 14.19
N LEU A 33 -1.79 -7.13 13.12
CA LEU A 33 -1.59 -5.81 12.50
C LEU A 33 -2.87 -5.27 11.86
N LEU A 34 -3.65 -6.13 11.20
CA LEU A 34 -4.94 -5.73 10.62
C LEU A 34 -5.93 -5.34 11.73
N GLU A 35 -6.06 -6.14 12.78
CA GLU A 35 -6.91 -5.80 13.95
C GLU A 35 -6.43 -4.52 14.66
N ALA A 36 -5.12 -4.28 14.72
CA ALA A 36 -4.58 -3.03 15.24
C ALA A 36 -4.91 -1.82 14.35
N SER A 37 -4.92 -2.03 13.02
CA SER A 37 -5.27 -0.97 12.05
C SER A 37 -6.72 -0.53 12.15
N ASP A 38 -7.65 -1.44 12.49
CA ASP A 38 -9.07 -1.11 12.73
C ASP A 38 -9.27 -0.12 13.89
N ASN A 39 -8.29 -0.05 14.81
CA ASN A 39 -8.31 0.83 15.97
C ASN A 39 -7.47 2.11 15.78
N MET A 40 -6.84 2.27 14.62
CA MET A 40 -6.01 3.44 14.30
C MET A 40 -6.80 4.44 13.45
N GLU A 41 -6.76 5.71 13.83
CA GLU A 41 -7.34 6.77 13.01
C GLU A 41 -6.49 6.96 11.75
N VAL A 42 -7.14 7.12 10.59
CA VAL A 42 -6.45 7.34 9.31
C VAL A 42 -5.49 8.54 9.40
N SER A 43 -5.88 9.61 10.10
CA SER A 43 -5.04 10.79 10.31
C SER A 43 -3.74 10.47 11.05
N GLN A 44 -3.75 9.53 11.99
CA GLN A 44 -2.54 9.08 12.69
C GLN A 44 -1.63 8.29 11.74
N ALA A 45 -2.20 7.40 10.92
CA ALA A 45 -1.44 6.67 9.92
C ALA A 45 -0.75 7.61 8.91
N LEU A 46 -1.45 8.66 8.46
CA LEU A 46 -0.89 9.68 7.56
C LEU A 46 0.31 10.40 8.19
N VAL A 47 0.24 10.77 9.47
CA VAL A 47 1.36 11.42 10.17
C VAL A 47 2.55 10.46 10.29
N LEU A 48 2.31 9.22 10.71
CA LEU A 48 3.37 8.22 10.86
C LEU A 48 4.11 7.95 9.55
N ILE A 49 3.39 7.91 8.42
CA ILE A 49 4.00 7.74 7.10
C ILE A 49 4.77 8.99 6.68
N ASN A 50 4.23 10.19 6.91
CA ASN A 50 4.88 11.44 6.57
C ASN A 50 6.24 11.63 7.28
N GLU A 51 6.39 11.09 8.49
CA GLU A 51 7.62 11.16 9.30
C GLU A 51 8.69 10.11 8.91
N MET A 52 8.38 9.19 7.99
CA MET A 52 9.36 8.21 7.49
C MET A 52 10.43 8.90 6.62
N ASP A 53 11.62 8.31 6.55
CA ASP A 53 12.62 8.73 5.57
C ASP A 53 12.21 8.33 4.15
N GLU A 54 12.82 8.99 3.17
CA GLU A 54 12.52 8.84 1.75
C GLU A 54 12.72 7.40 1.24
N GLU A 55 13.69 6.67 1.79
CA GLU A 55 13.90 5.27 1.39
C GLU A 55 12.74 4.39 1.81
N ARG A 56 12.28 4.51 3.07
CA ARG A 56 11.11 3.77 3.52
C ARG A 56 9.83 4.23 2.81
N LYS A 57 9.66 5.54 2.56
CA LYS A 57 8.52 6.08 1.79
C LYS A 57 8.46 5.52 0.38
N LYS A 58 9.62 5.34 -0.29
CA LYS A 58 9.70 4.67 -1.59
C LYS A 58 9.02 3.30 -1.55
N TYR A 59 9.30 2.50 -0.52
CA TYR A 59 8.73 1.16 -0.40
C TYR A 59 7.25 1.18 0.00
N VAL A 60 6.81 2.15 0.81
CA VAL A 60 5.36 2.35 1.08
C VAL A 60 4.61 2.67 -0.22
N ALA A 61 5.11 3.63 -1.01
CA ALA A 61 4.51 3.98 -2.30
C ALA A 61 4.46 2.79 -3.26
N SER A 62 5.55 2.02 -3.32
CA SER A 62 5.68 0.84 -4.17
C SER A 62 4.71 -0.27 -3.77
N TYR A 63 4.58 -0.52 -2.47
CA TYR A 63 3.64 -1.48 -1.92
C TYR A 63 2.20 -1.13 -2.27
N LEU A 64 1.80 0.13 -2.07
CA LEU A 64 0.48 0.61 -2.45
C LEU A 64 0.24 0.44 -3.95
N GLY A 65 1.22 0.79 -4.79
CA GLY A 65 1.10 0.64 -6.24
C GLY A 65 0.92 -0.82 -6.69
N VAL A 66 1.61 -1.77 -6.06
CA VAL A 66 1.51 -3.20 -6.41
C VAL A 66 0.16 -3.81 -6.02
N ILE A 67 -0.44 -3.36 -4.90
CA ILE A 67 -1.79 -3.83 -4.50
C ILE A 67 -2.81 -3.53 -5.61
N MET A 68 -2.75 -2.34 -6.20
CA MET A 68 -3.69 -1.89 -7.23
C MET A 68 -3.54 -2.62 -8.57
N VAL A 69 -2.46 -3.39 -8.78
CA VAL A 69 -2.17 -4.06 -10.07
C VAL A 69 -2.62 -5.54 -10.03
N SER A 70 -3.26 -5.97 -8.94
CA SER A 70 -3.43 -7.40 -8.65
C SER A 70 -4.22 -8.19 -9.69
N ASP A 71 -5.12 -7.55 -10.44
CA ASP A 71 -5.93 -8.18 -11.49
C ASP A 71 -5.38 -7.95 -12.91
N GLY A 72 -4.18 -7.38 -13.04
CA GLY A 72 -3.46 -7.22 -14.31
C GLY A 72 -3.97 -6.07 -15.18
N ASP A 73 -5.00 -5.34 -14.72
CA ASP A 73 -5.49 -4.10 -15.32
C ASP A 73 -5.55 -3.04 -14.22
N VAL A 74 -4.97 -1.86 -14.47
CA VAL A 74 -5.09 -0.72 -13.55
C VAL A 74 -6.12 0.21 -14.12
N ASN A 75 -7.23 0.37 -13.42
CA ASN A 75 -8.27 1.29 -13.82
C ASN A 75 -7.89 2.74 -13.44
N GLU A 76 -8.46 3.74 -14.12
CA GLU A 76 -8.12 5.15 -13.86
C GLU A 76 -8.45 5.58 -12.42
N GLN A 77 -9.44 4.96 -11.77
CA GLN A 77 -9.86 5.32 -10.41
C GLN A 77 -8.83 4.85 -9.38
N GLU A 78 -8.27 3.67 -9.56
CA GLU A 78 -7.20 3.10 -8.74
C GLU A 78 -5.93 3.95 -8.80
N LEU A 79 -5.58 4.43 -10.01
CA LEU A 79 -4.45 5.35 -10.19
C LEU A 79 -4.69 6.68 -9.49
N VAL A 80 -5.90 7.24 -9.57
CA VAL A 80 -6.27 8.47 -8.86
C VAL A 80 -6.20 8.27 -7.34
N LEU A 81 -6.68 7.14 -6.83
CA LEU A 81 -6.61 6.81 -5.39
C LEU A 81 -5.17 6.67 -4.92
N TRP A 82 -4.32 5.99 -5.71
CA TRP A 82 -2.90 5.87 -5.39
C TRP A 82 -2.23 7.24 -5.37
N ASN A 83 -2.46 8.08 -6.38
CA ASN A 83 -1.93 9.45 -6.45
C ASN A 83 -2.42 10.35 -5.31
N LEU A 84 -3.67 10.19 -4.88
CA LEU A 84 -4.20 10.92 -3.75
C LEU A 84 -3.47 10.53 -2.45
N VAL A 85 -3.33 9.24 -2.19
CA VAL A 85 -2.65 8.74 -0.99
C VAL A 85 -1.17 9.12 -1.00
N THR A 86 -0.48 9.02 -2.14
CA THR A 86 0.93 9.44 -2.24
C THR A 86 1.07 10.93 -1.94
N THR A 87 0.17 11.78 -2.44
CA THR A 87 0.17 13.21 -2.14
C THR A 87 -0.06 13.49 -0.65
N LEU A 88 -1.05 12.85 -0.03
CA LEU A 88 -1.38 13.06 1.40
C LEU A 88 -0.26 12.59 2.35
N CYS A 89 0.49 11.57 1.94
CA CYS A 89 1.59 10.99 2.70
C CYS A 89 2.98 11.52 2.29
N SER A 90 3.05 12.52 1.41
CA SER A 90 4.30 13.05 0.84
C SER A 90 5.24 11.94 0.34
N LEU A 91 4.67 10.95 -0.36
CA LEU A 91 5.41 9.83 -0.93
C LEU A 91 5.99 10.20 -2.30
N PRO A 92 7.12 9.60 -2.71
CA PRO A 92 7.67 9.84 -4.04
C PRO A 92 6.73 9.34 -5.14
N GLU A 93 6.58 10.14 -6.19
CA GLU A 93 5.91 9.73 -7.42
C GLU A 93 6.69 8.62 -8.12
N MET A 94 5.98 7.62 -8.63
CA MET A 94 6.56 6.55 -9.45
C MET A 94 5.47 5.93 -10.33
N ASN A 95 5.89 5.27 -11.40
CA ASN A 95 5.00 4.46 -12.22
C ASN A 95 4.86 3.03 -11.67
N ILE A 96 3.88 2.29 -12.20
CA ILE A 96 3.60 0.90 -11.81
C ILE A 96 4.84 -0.01 -11.99
N THR A 97 5.60 0.17 -13.08
CA THR A 97 6.80 -0.63 -13.35
C THR A 97 7.86 -0.42 -12.27
N GLU A 98 8.04 0.82 -11.82
CA GLU A 98 8.95 1.17 -10.72
C GLU A 98 8.49 0.56 -9.40
N ALA A 99 7.19 0.65 -9.09
CA ALA A 99 6.61 0.05 -7.89
C ALA A 99 6.87 -1.48 -7.84
N ILE A 100 6.58 -2.18 -8.94
CA ILE A 100 6.84 -3.63 -9.06
C ILE A 100 8.33 -3.94 -8.90
N ASN A 101 9.21 -3.17 -9.52
CA ASN A 101 10.65 -3.40 -9.44
C ASN A 101 11.21 -3.11 -8.04
N ASN A 102 10.71 -2.08 -7.36
CA ASN A 102 11.08 -1.78 -5.98
C ASN A 102 10.68 -2.92 -5.05
N MET A 103 9.45 -3.42 -5.13
CA MET A 103 8.96 -4.52 -4.28
C MET A 103 9.68 -5.85 -4.54
N LYS A 104 10.16 -6.11 -5.76
CA LYS A 104 11.01 -7.27 -6.06
C LYS A 104 12.37 -7.23 -5.37
N ASN A 105 12.87 -6.03 -5.08
CA ASN A 105 14.19 -5.79 -4.49
C ASN A 105 14.13 -5.50 -2.97
N LEU A 106 12.93 -5.63 -2.37
CA LEU A 106 12.73 -5.62 -0.92
C LEU A 106 12.88 -7.05 -0.39
#